data_AF-A0A7X7PH49-F1
#
_entry.id   AF-A0A7X7PH49-F1
#
_cell.length_a   1.000
_cell.length_b   1.000
_cell.length_c   1.000
_cell.angle_alpha   90.00
_cell.angle_beta   90.00
_cell.angle_gamma   90.00
#
_symmetry.space_group_name_H-M   'P 1'
#
loop_
_entity.id
_entity.type
_entity.pdbx_description
1 polymer ?
#
loop_
_entity_poly.entity_id
_entity_poly.type
_entity_poly.pdbx_seq_one_letter_code
_entity_poly.pdbx_strand_id
1 'polypeptide(L)'
;MAKNPFGDEPEPRRINPFGEEESLEPVQDAAQRVQNAARKIRLLRSQIGAEGLSPSGTRELLDQFGSAMDIIAAALREIDRKLK
;
A
#
# COMPACT_ATOMS: atom_id res chain seq x y z
N MET A 1 -8.93 -17.83 35.14
CA MET A 1 -9.02 -17.22 33.80
C MET A 1 -10.13 -17.94 33.05
N ALA A 2 -11.33 -17.36 33.00
CA ALA A 2 -12.45 -17.96 32.28
C ALA A 2 -12.33 -17.58 30.79
N LYS A 3 -12.30 -18.57 29.91
CA LYS A 3 -12.32 -18.42 28.46
C LYS A 3 -13.78 -18.21 28.05
N ASN A 4 -14.09 -17.12 27.33
CA ASN A 4 -15.46 -16.80 26.93
C ASN A 4 -16.07 -17.94 26.08
N PRO A 5 -17.32 -18.38 26.36
CA PRO A 5 -17.95 -19.53 25.71
C PRO A 5 -18.64 -19.20 24.38
N PHE A 6 -18.73 -17.92 24.02
CA PHE A 6 -19.15 -17.44 22.72
C PHE A 6 -17.87 -16.98 22.02
N GLY A 7 -17.50 -17.65 20.91
CA GLY A 7 -16.24 -17.42 20.23
C GLY A 7 -15.98 -15.94 19.94
N ASP A 8 -14.70 -15.55 19.91
CA ASP A 8 -14.26 -14.18 19.70
C ASP A 8 -15.05 -13.54 18.53
N GLU A 9 -15.91 -12.57 18.85
CA GLU A 9 -16.63 -11.82 17.82
C GLU A 9 -15.60 -11.14 16.92
N PRO A 10 -15.65 -11.33 15.59
CA PRO A 10 -14.71 -10.67 14.70
C PRO A 10 -14.88 -9.16 14.82
N GLU A 11 -13.77 -8.44 15.02
CA GLU A 11 -13.80 -6.98 15.16
C GLU A 11 -14.57 -6.32 14.00
N PRO A 12 -15.37 -5.28 14.29
CA PRO A 12 -16.20 -4.64 13.28
C PRO A 12 -15.35 -4.03 12.16
N ARG A 13 -15.57 -4.48 10.93
CA ARG A 13 -14.88 -3.96 9.74
C ARG A 13 -15.28 -2.51 9.51
N ARG A 14 -14.30 -1.62 9.48
CA ARG A 14 -14.50 -0.22 9.10
C ARG A 14 -14.52 -0.12 7.57
N ILE A 15 -15.65 0.32 7.03
CA ILE A 15 -15.86 0.52 5.60
C ILE A 15 -15.91 2.02 5.34
N ASN A 16 -15.17 2.49 4.34
CA ASN A 16 -15.15 3.90 3.97
C ASN A 16 -16.43 4.28 3.19
N PRO A 17 -16.76 5.57 2.98
CA PRO A 17 -17.97 5.99 2.27
C PRO A 17 -18.04 5.57 0.79
N PHE A 18 -16.96 5.01 0.25
CA PHE A 18 -16.88 4.46 -1.11
C PHE A 18 -17.01 2.92 -1.13
N GLY A 19 -17.28 2.29 0.01
CA GLY A 19 -17.50 0.84 0.11
C GLY A 19 -16.22 0.00 0.16
N GLU A 20 -15.05 0.64 0.28
CA GLU A 20 -13.78 -0.08 0.35
C GLU A 20 -13.42 -0.40 1.81
N GLU A 21 -12.84 -1.58 2.02
CA GLU A 21 -12.29 -1.94 3.34
C GLU A 21 -11.21 -0.93 3.71
N GLU A 22 -11.36 -0.29 4.86
CA GLU A 22 -10.34 0.59 5.41
C GLU A 22 -9.15 -0.27 5.82
N SER A 23 -8.09 -0.26 4.99
CA SER A 23 -6.84 -0.94 5.31
C SER A 23 -6.30 -0.41 6.64
N LEU A 24 -6.32 -1.26 7.67
CA LEU A 24 -5.77 -1.02 9.00
C LEU A 24 -4.27 -1.34 9.07
N GLU A 25 -3.57 -1.37 7.94
CA GLU A 25 -2.17 -1.77 7.95
C GLU A 25 -1.28 -0.74 8.67
N PRO A 26 -0.37 -1.20 9.56
CA PRO A 26 0.50 -0.31 10.30
C PRO A 26 1.30 0.64 9.39
N VAL A 27 1.46 1.90 9.83
CA VAL A 27 2.24 2.94 9.11
C VAL A 27 3.67 2.49 8.80
N GLN A 28 4.28 1.67 9.67
CA GLN A 28 5.62 1.10 9.45
C GLN A 28 5.65 0.17 8.23
N ASP A 29 4.59 -0.61 8.00
CA ASP A 29 4.48 -1.45 6.82
C ASP A 29 4.27 -0.62 5.55
N ALA A 30 3.57 0.51 5.64
CA ALA A 30 3.41 1.43 4.51
C ALA A 30 4.77 1.99 4.04
N ALA A 31 5.61 2.46 4.96
CA ALA A 31 6.94 2.97 4.63
C ALA A 31 7.82 1.90 3.95
N GLN A 32 7.79 0.65 4.43
CA GLN A 32 8.54 -0.45 3.85
C GLN A 32 8.06 -0.78 2.42
N ARG A 33 6.74 -0.76 2.18
CA ARG A 33 6.18 -0.99 0.83
C ARG A 33 6.57 0.11 -0.16
N VAL A 34 6.56 1.38 0.28
CA VAL A 34 7.04 2.51 -0.56
C VAL A 34 8.52 2.32 -0.91
N GLN A 35 9.35 1.92 0.05
CA GLN A 35 10.77 1.63 -0.21
C GLN A 35 10.96 0.46 -1.19
N ASN A 36 10.15 -0.59 -1.07
CA ASN A 36 10.17 -1.72 -2.01
C ASN A 36 9.78 -1.29 -3.43
N ALA A 37 8.72 -0.48 -3.57
CA ALA A 37 8.31 0.04 -4.87
C ALA A 37 9.38 0.94 -5.49
N ALA A 38 9.99 1.83 -4.68
CA ALA A 38 11.11 2.66 -5.13
C ALA A 38 12.32 1.83 -5.63
N ARG A 39 12.64 0.71 -4.97
CA ARG A 39 13.68 -0.22 -5.43
C ARG A 39 13.33 -0.83 -6.80
N LYS A 40 12.10 -1.32 -6.97
CA LYS A 40 11.63 -1.90 -8.25
C LYS A 40 11.65 -0.87 -9.38
N ILE A 41 11.21 0.36 -9.12
CA ILE A 41 11.27 1.47 -10.10
C ILE A 41 12.72 1.73 -10.55
N ARG A 42 13.69 1.71 -9.63
CA ARG A 42 15.11 1.87 -9.98
C ARG A 42 15.64 0.70 -10.81
N LEU A 43 15.23 -0.53 -10.51
CA LEU A 43 15.59 -1.70 -11.31
C LEU A 43 15.03 -1.60 -12.74
N LEU A 44 13.75 -1.26 -12.88
CA LEU A 44 13.13 -1.05 -14.20
C LEU A 44 13.83 0.07 -14.97
N ARG A 45 14.21 1.17 -14.29
CA ARG A 45 15.01 2.23 -14.89
C ARG A 45 16.38 1.75 -15.37
N SER A 46 17.04 0.85 -14.63
CA SER A 46 18.34 0.30 -15.01
C SER A 46 18.28 -0.62 -16.24
N GLN A 47 17.09 -1.10 -16.58
CA GLN A 47 16.84 -1.93 -17.77
C GLN A 47 16.51 -1.10 -19.02
N ILE A 48 16.50 0.24 -18.93
CA ILE A 48 16.26 1.14 -20.06
C ILE A 48 17.47 1.07 -21.00
N GLY A 49 17.28 0.47 -22.18
CA GLY A 49 18.23 0.50 -23.29
C GLY A 49 18.04 1.69 -24.23
N ALA A 50 18.71 1.68 -25.38
CA ALA A 50 18.63 2.75 -26.38
C ALA A 50 17.20 2.96 -26.94
N GLU A 51 16.36 1.91 -26.93
CA GLU A 51 14.97 1.94 -27.40
C GLU A 51 13.96 2.30 -26.29
N GLY A 52 14.41 2.57 -25.06
CA GLY A 52 13.53 2.82 -23.92
C GLY A 52 13.12 1.54 -23.16
N LEU A 53 12.08 1.65 -22.34
CA LEU A 53 11.43 0.49 -21.70
C LEU A 53 10.53 -0.21 -22.72
N SER A 54 10.50 -1.54 -22.68
CA SER A 54 9.50 -2.31 -23.41
C SER A 54 8.08 -1.93 -22.94
N PRO A 55 7.03 -2.19 -23.74
CA PRO A 55 5.65 -1.96 -23.31
C PRO A 55 5.28 -2.71 -22.01
N SER A 56 5.80 -3.94 -21.83
CA SER A 56 5.60 -4.71 -20.59
C SER A 56 6.31 -4.09 -19.40
N GLY A 57 7.58 -3.68 -19.57
CA GLY A 57 8.32 -3.00 -18.50
C GLY A 57 7.73 -1.64 -18.14
N THR A 58 7.17 -0.93 -19.12
CA THR A 58 6.47 0.35 -18.89
C THR A 58 5.19 0.14 -18.06
N ARG A 59 4.40 -0.90 -18.35
CA ARG A 59 3.24 -1.25 -17.51
C ARG A 59 3.67 -1.61 -16.09
N GLU A 60 4.69 -2.44 -15.95
CA GLU A 60 5.21 -2.80 -14.62
C GLU A 60 5.69 -1.56 -13.84
N LEU A 61 6.35 -0.62 -14.52
CA LEU A 61 6.76 0.65 -13.91
C LEU A 61 5.56 1.45 -13.42
N LEU A 62 4.53 1.59 -14.25
CA LEU A 62 3.31 2.32 -13.90
C LEU A 62 2.57 1.66 -12.74
N ASP A 63 2.48 0.33 -12.72
CA ASP A 63 1.82 -0.43 -11.66
C ASP A 63 2.56 -0.26 -10.33
N GLN A 64 3.90 -0.38 -10.33
CA GLN A 64 4.69 -0.16 -9.11
C GLN A 64 4.63 1.30 -8.64
N PHE A 65 4.59 2.26 -9.57
CA PHE A 65 4.46 3.68 -9.24
C PHE A 65 3.09 4.00 -8.65
N GLY A 66 2.00 3.55 -9.28
CA GLY A 66 0.64 3.71 -8.79
C GLY A 66 0.47 3.11 -7.40
N SER A 67 0.92 1.86 -7.21
CA SER A 67 0.88 1.18 -5.91
C SER A 67 1.63 1.97 -4.83
N ALA A 68 2.82 2.52 -5.14
CA ALA A 68 3.55 3.36 -4.20
C ALA A 68 2.79 4.63 -3.82
N MET A 69 2.15 5.30 -4.78
CA MET A 69 1.36 6.51 -4.54
C MET A 69 0.15 6.23 -3.66
N ASP A 70 -0.55 5.11 -3.88
CA ASP A 70 -1.70 4.71 -3.06
C ASP A 70 -1.30 4.47 -1.60
N ILE A 71 -0.16 3.79 -1.39
CA ILE A 71 0.39 3.55 -0.05
C ILE A 71 0.76 4.88 0.63
N ILE A 72 1.39 5.81 -0.10
CA ILE A 72 1.72 7.14 0.44
C ILE A 72 0.45 7.91 0.80
N ALA A 73 -0.56 7.89 -0.06
CA ALA A 73 -1.84 8.55 0.20
C ALA A 73 -2.53 7.98 1.46
N ALA A 74 -2.54 6.65 1.61
CA ALA A 74 -3.07 5.99 2.80
C ALA A 74 -2.30 6.40 4.07
N ALA A 75 -0.96 6.41 4.03
CA ALA A 75 -0.14 6.83 5.15
C ALA A 75 -0.35 8.30 5.54
N LEU A 76 -0.49 9.21 4.56
CA LEU A 76 -0.77 10.62 4.81
C LEU A 76 -2.14 10.83 5.46
N ARG A 77 -3.18 10.09 5.03
CA ARG A 77 -4.51 10.12 5.66
C ARG A 77 -4.46 9.63 7.11
N GLU A 78 -3.68 8.58 7.37
CA GLU A 78 -3.51 8.05 8.73
C GLU A 78 -2.78 9.04 9.64
N ILE A 79 -1.78 9.75 9.13
CA ILE A 79 -1.11 10.83 9.87
C ILE A 79 -2.10 11.98 10.16
N ASP A 80 -2.88 12.42 9.18
CA ASP A 80 -3.91 13.46 9.37
C ASP A 80 -4.94 13.06 10.44
N ARG A 81 -5.36 11.79 10.47
CA ARG A 81 -6.25 11.26 11.51
C ARG A 81 -5.65 11.31 12.91
N LYS A 82 -4.35 11.03 13.06
CA LYS A 82 -3.66 11.02 14.36
C LYS A 82 -3.35 12.41 14.91
N LEU A 83 -3.35 13.43 14.04
CA LEU A 83 -3.09 14.82 14.41
C LEU A 83 -4.37 15.58 14.80
N LYS A 84 -5.55 15.00 14.58
CA LYS A 84 -6.86 15.51 15.02
C LYS A 84 -7.23 14.91 16.36
#